data_AF-A0A7V4N5I0-F1
#
_entry.id   AF-A0A7V4N5I0-F1
#
_cell.length_a   1.000
_cell.length_b   1.000
_cell.length_c   1.000
_cell.angle_alpha   90.00
_cell.angle_beta   90.00
_cell.angle_gamma   90.00
#
_symmetry.space_group_name_H-M   'P 1'
#
loop_
_entity.id
_entity.type
_entity.pdbx_description
1 polymer ?
#
loop_
_entity_poly.entity_id
_entity_poly.type
_entity_poly.pdbx_seq_one_letter_code
_entity_poly.pdbx_strand_id
1 'polypeptide(L)'
;MSSIWRWLSLCSACLALLAAGVAVDGASAAATATPRPSPSVSRTPTSTATPTASPTPRPPTLTPTATATPTPAVDFRLVSWRLLPKDLNGGCERGMHNIFIVTLDAAGQPLSNIVVGDTWNNTEEVTGRPGKEPGHVDIPLYANTMEIIVKRDAVTGQPYTSEASPPCASYITTIPDDQLVQAGYFANELEAQWNRENYGYICGGHFSWEVVFQRTW
;
A
#
# COMPACT_ATOMS: atom_id res chain seq x y z
N MET A 1 23.80 31.79 -6.24
CA MET A 1 24.79 31.11 -7.11
C MET A 1 25.08 29.75 -6.47
N SER A 2 24.20 28.79 -6.69
CA SER A 2 24.36 27.68 -7.66
C SER A 2 25.39 26.66 -7.21
N SER A 3 24.90 25.52 -6.74
CA SER A 3 25.54 24.23 -7.02
C SER A 3 24.47 23.23 -7.32
N ILE A 4 24.44 22.91 -8.60
CA ILE A 4 23.46 22.16 -9.36
C ILE A 4 24.24 20.93 -9.85
N TRP A 5 23.66 19.75 -9.62
CA TRP A 5 23.72 18.55 -10.46
C TRP A 5 25.01 17.71 -10.47
N ARG A 6 24.88 16.46 -10.02
CA ARG A 6 25.46 15.27 -10.68
C ARG A 6 24.53 14.07 -10.46
N TRP A 7 23.77 13.73 -11.49
CA TRP A 7 23.13 12.43 -11.70
C TRP A 7 23.39 12.05 -13.16
N LEU A 8 24.01 10.90 -13.39
CA LEU A 8 24.13 10.08 -14.62
C LEU A 8 25.34 9.15 -14.37
N SER A 9 25.36 7.85 -14.64
CA SER A 9 24.39 6.89 -15.17
C SER A 9 25.10 5.54 -15.30
N LEU A 10 24.32 4.50 -15.62
CA LEU A 10 24.66 3.35 -16.47
C LEU A 10 25.29 2.06 -15.87
N CYS A 11 24.44 1.02 -15.97
CA CYS A 11 24.64 -0.25 -16.68
C CYS A 11 25.53 -1.37 -16.10
N SER A 12 24.85 -2.50 -15.88
CA SER A 12 25.18 -3.85 -16.38
C SER A 12 26.58 -4.42 -16.18
N ALA A 13 26.67 -5.43 -15.33
CA ALA A 13 27.27 -6.74 -15.63
C ALA A 13 26.92 -7.69 -14.47
N CYS A 14 26.16 -8.76 -14.73
CA CYS A 14 26.69 -10.11 -15.03
C CYS A 14 27.42 -10.78 -13.86
N LEU A 15 26.80 -11.89 -13.41
CA LEU A 15 27.43 -13.21 -13.34
C LEU A 15 28.35 -13.51 -12.14
N ALA A 16 27.82 -14.26 -11.17
CA ALA A 16 28.46 -15.48 -10.65
C ALA A 16 27.46 -16.27 -9.79
N LEU A 17 26.82 -17.25 -10.42
CA LEU A 17 26.20 -18.40 -9.75
C LEU A 17 27.32 -19.36 -9.35
N LEU A 18 27.34 -19.84 -8.11
CA LEU A 18 28.08 -21.06 -7.72
C LEU A 18 27.10 -21.98 -7.00
N ALA A 19 26.39 -22.78 -7.79
CA ALA A 19 25.59 -23.89 -7.32
C ALA A 19 26.44 -25.17 -7.43
N ALA A 20 26.63 -25.86 -6.31
CA ALA A 20 27.13 -27.23 -6.28
C ALA A 20 26.03 -28.17 -6.79
N GLY A 21 26.40 -29.03 -7.74
CA GLY A 21 25.49 -29.88 -8.46
C GLY A 21 25.09 -31.17 -7.73
N VAL A 22 23.96 -31.71 -8.16
CA VAL A 22 23.74 -33.16 -8.22
C VAL A 22 23.05 -33.43 -9.56
N ALA A 23 23.76 -34.14 -10.43
CA ALA A 23 23.26 -34.64 -11.69
C ALA A 23 22.35 -35.84 -11.46
N VAL A 24 21.24 -35.90 -12.18
CA VAL A 24 20.56 -37.16 -12.51
C VAL A 24 20.10 -37.06 -13.96
N ASP A 25 20.75 -37.87 -14.79
CA ASP A 25 20.46 -38.08 -16.19
C ASP A 25 19.06 -38.63 -16.41
N GLY A 26 18.35 -38.06 -17.37
CA GLY A 26 17.03 -38.49 -17.81
C GLY A 26 16.77 -38.04 -19.24
N ALA A 27 17.41 -38.73 -20.17
CA ALA A 27 17.13 -38.62 -21.61
C ALA A 27 15.66 -38.96 -21.92
N SER A 28 15.04 -38.30 -22.90
CA SER A 28 14.45 -38.97 -24.07
C SER A 28 13.54 -38.04 -24.90
N ALA A 29 13.82 -38.06 -26.21
CA ALA A 29 12.92 -37.92 -27.36
C ALA A 29 12.16 -36.60 -27.61
N ALA A 30 12.68 -35.86 -28.60
CA ALA A 30 11.92 -34.93 -29.42
C ALA A 30 10.90 -35.68 -30.30
N ALA A 31 9.65 -35.21 -30.30
CA ALA A 31 8.63 -35.62 -31.27
C ALA A 31 8.23 -34.41 -32.12
N THR A 32 8.64 -34.44 -33.38
CA THR A 32 8.25 -33.52 -34.44
C THR A 32 6.80 -33.80 -34.84
N ALA A 33 5.89 -32.83 -34.62
CA ALA A 33 4.50 -32.94 -35.03
C ALA A 33 4.32 -32.50 -36.50
N THR A 34 3.93 -33.46 -37.33
CA THR A 34 3.58 -33.32 -38.76
C THR A 34 2.28 -32.52 -38.93
N PRO A 35 2.17 -31.58 -39.89
CA PRO A 35 0.91 -30.88 -40.17
C PRO A 35 -0.11 -31.82 -40.85
N ARG A 36 -1.33 -31.85 -40.33
CA ARG A 36 -2.47 -32.64 -40.82
C ARG A 36 -3.15 -31.89 -41.99
N PRO A 37 -3.55 -32.57 -43.08
CA PRO A 37 -4.26 -31.94 -44.19
C PRO A 37 -5.66 -31.47 -43.79
N SER A 38 -6.02 -30.28 -44.27
CA SER A 38 -7.30 -29.60 -44.05
C SER A 38 -8.41 -30.25 -44.90
N PRO A 39 -9.57 -30.64 -44.34
CA PRO A 39 -10.67 -31.18 -45.12
C PRO A 39 -11.41 -30.07 -45.89
N SER A 40 -11.64 -30.34 -47.18
CA SER A 40 -12.47 -29.53 -48.07
C SER A 40 -13.95 -29.60 -47.67
N VAL A 41 -14.53 -28.46 -47.30
CA VAL A 41 -15.95 -28.35 -46.93
C VAL A 41 -16.82 -28.29 -48.19
N SER A 42 -17.65 -29.31 -48.36
CA SER A 42 -18.70 -29.40 -49.38
C SER A 42 -19.83 -28.41 -49.06
N ARG A 43 -20.28 -27.64 -50.06
CA ARG A 43 -21.38 -26.68 -49.90
C ARG A 43 -22.72 -27.40 -50.03
N THR A 44 -23.44 -27.52 -48.92
CA THR A 44 -24.83 -28.00 -48.87
C THR A 44 -25.78 -26.93 -49.42
N PRO A 45 -26.81 -27.29 -50.22
CA PRO A 45 -27.76 -26.33 -50.77
C PRO A 45 -28.58 -25.64 -49.68
N THR A 46 -28.70 -24.32 -49.82
CA THR A 46 -29.47 -23.41 -48.96
C THR A 46 -30.96 -23.69 -49.10
N SER A 47 -31.63 -24.08 -48.01
CA SER A 47 -33.09 -24.12 -47.95
C SER A 47 -33.64 -22.71 -47.77
N THR A 48 -34.58 -22.33 -48.65
CA THR A 48 -35.34 -21.09 -48.59
C THR A 48 -36.14 -21.03 -47.28
N ALA A 49 -35.89 -20.01 -46.47
CA ALA A 49 -36.59 -19.81 -45.20
C ALA A 49 -38.06 -19.37 -45.43
N THR A 50 -38.97 -20.05 -44.76
CA THR A 50 -40.39 -19.68 -44.66
C THR A 50 -40.53 -18.39 -43.83
N PRO A 51 -41.36 -17.41 -44.24
CA PRO A 51 -41.54 -16.17 -43.49
C PRO A 51 -42.13 -16.47 -42.10
N THR A 52 -41.34 -16.18 -41.06
CA THR A 52 -41.77 -16.26 -39.66
C THR A 52 -42.63 -15.04 -39.33
N ALA A 53 -43.77 -15.26 -38.68
CA ALA A 53 -44.67 -14.20 -38.25
C ALA A 53 -43.93 -13.20 -37.35
N SER A 54 -44.16 -11.89 -37.61
CA SER A 54 -43.55 -10.79 -36.87
C SER A 54 -43.92 -10.86 -35.38
N PRO A 55 -42.94 -10.83 -34.45
CA PRO A 55 -43.25 -10.80 -33.02
C PRO A 55 -43.96 -9.50 -32.65
N THR A 56 -45.02 -9.61 -31.86
CA THR A 56 -45.74 -8.48 -31.28
C THR A 56 -44.78 -7.62 -30.44
N PRO A 57 -44.82 -6.27 -30.53
CA PRO A 57 -43.93 -5.39 -29.77
C PRO A 57 -44.03 -5.65 -28.27
N ARG A 58 -42.89 -5.94 -27.63
CA ARG A 58 -42.80 -6.09 -26.18
C ARG A 58 -43.00 -4.71 -25.53
N PRO A 59 -43.76 -4.61 -24.42
CA PRO A 59 -43.88 -3.36 -23.67
C PRO A 59 -42.50 -2.82 -23.30
N PRO A 60 -42.30 -1.48 -23.30
CA PRO A 60 -41.04 -0.89 -22.88
C PRO A 60 -40.71 -1.37 -21.47
N THR A 61 -39.54 -2.00 -21.33
CA THR A 61 -39.02 -2.40 -20.03
C THR A 61 -38.66 -1.12 -19.28
N LEU A 62 -39.24 -0.92 -18.09
CA LEU A 62 -38.91 0.22 -17.25
C LEU A 62 -37.41 0.19 -16.95
N THR A 63 -36.68 1.19 -17.44
CA THR A 63 -35.27 1.37 -17.10
C THR A 63 -35.17 1.60 -15.59
N PRO A 64 -34.39 0.79 -14.86
CA PRO A 64 -34.24 1.00 -13.42
C PRO A 64 -33.64 2.40 -13.18
N THR A 65 -34.30 3.17 -12.31
CA THR A 65 -33.78 4.45 -11.85
C THR A 65 -32.44 4.21 -11.16
N ALA A 66 -31.41 4.96 -11.56
CA ALA A 66 -30.11 4.85 -10.93
C ALA A 66 -30.22 5.20 -9.43
N THR A 67 -29.90 4.24 -8.56
CA THR A 67 -29.75 4.49 -7.13
C THR A 67 -28.52 5.35 -6.91
N ALA A 68 -28.65 6.45 -6.17
CA ALA A 68 -27.52 7.32 -5.84
C ALA A 68 -26.44 6.51 -5.11
N THR A 69 -25.18 6.70 -5.50
CA THR A 69 -24.04 6.14 -4.77
C THR A 69 -23.92 6.85 -3.42
N PRO A 70 -23.76 6.14 -2.29
CA PRO A 70 -23.64 6.77 -0.99
C PRO A 70 -22.40 7.67 -0.94
N THR A 71 -22.55 8.89 -0.40
CA THR A 71 -21.44 9.79 -0.12
C THR A 71 -20.59 9.22 1.02
N PRO A 72 -19.26 9.12 0.88
CA PRO A 72 -18.38 8.72 1.98
C PRO A 72 -18.50 9.65 3.19
N ALA A 73 -18.30 9.11 4.40
CA ALA A 73 -18.37 9.89 5.64
C ALA A 73 -17.18 10.85 5.83
N VAL A 74 -16.02 10.49 5.26
CA VAL A 74 -14.77 11.26 5.30
C VAL A 74 -14.08 11.22 3.94
N ASP A 75 -13.25 12.23 3.65
CA ASP A 75 -12.45 12.27 2.42
C ASP A 75 -11.31 11.24 2.44
N PHE A 76 -10.70 11.03 3.61
CA PHE A 76 -9.64 10.05 3.82
C PHE A 76 -9.97 9.08 4.95
N ARG A 77 -9.88 7.79 4.64
CA ARG A 77 -9.95 6.71 5.63
C ARG A 77 -8.57 6.16 5.96
N LEU A 78 -8.38 5.69 7.18
CA LEU A 78 -7.20 4.95 7.59
C LEU A 78 -7.29 3.53 7.03
N VAL A 79 -6.29 3.10 6.26
CA VAL A 79 -6.24 1.74 5.69
C VAL A 79 -5.16 0.87 6.29
N SER A 80 -4.13 1.47 6.90
CA SER A 80 -3.12 0.75 7.66
C SER A 80 -2.56 1.63 8.78
N TRP A 81 -2.33 0.99 9.92
CA TRP A 81 -1.61 1.54 11.06
C TRP A 81 -0.85 0.39 11.70
N ARG A 82 0.48 0.48 11.72
CA ARG A 82 1.31 -0.59 12.28
C ARG A 82 2.62 -0.05 12.83
N LEU A 83 3.12 -0.73 13.85
CA LEU A 83 4.49 -0.53 14.32
C LEU A 83 5.47 -1.08 13.28
N LEU A 84 6.52 -0.32 12.95
CA LEU A 84 7.54 -0.73 12.00
C LEU A 84 8.36 -1.89 12.59
N PRO A 85 8.60 -2.99 11.85
CA PRO A 85 9.39 -4.10 12.33
C PRO A 85 10.76 -3.65 12.84
N LYS A 86 11.22 -4.22 13.96
CA LYS A 86 12.46 -3.85 14.65
C LYS A 86 13.66 -3.78 13.70
N ASP A 87 13.81 -4.78 12.82
CA ASP A 87 14.95 -4.86 11.90
C ASP A 87 14.90 -3.78 10.81
N LEU A 88 13.70 -3.44 10.34
CA LEU A 88 13.50 -2.33 9.39
C LEU A 88 13.63 -0.96 10.07
N ASN A 89 13.36 -0.90 11.37
CA ASN A 89 13.53 0.32 12.14
C ASN A 89 15.00 0.63 12.46
N GLY A 90 15.94 -0.30 12.23
CA GLY A 90 17.35 -0.16 12.60
C GLY A 90 17.71 -0.75 13.97
N GLY A 91 16.82 -1.55 14.54
CA GLY A 91 17.00 -2.21 15.83
C GLY A 91 16.90 -1.25 17.03
N CYS A 92 17.29 -1.74 18.20
CA CYS A 92 17.19 -0.97 19.44
C CYS A 92 18.36 0.00 19.67
N GLU A 93 19.50 -0.21 19.00
CA GLU A 93 20.71 0.61 19.17
C GLU A 93 20.76 1.83 18.25
N ARG A 94 20.22 1.69 17.03
CA ARG A 94 20.31 2.70 15.96
C ARG A 94 18.96 2.98 15.34
N GLY A 95 17.89 2.66 16.05
CA GLY A 95 16.58 2.71 15.47
C GLY A 95 16.11 4.14 15.20
N MET A 96 15.06 4.27 14.39
CA MET A 96 14.47 5.56 14.06
C MET A 96 13.35 5.93 15.06
N HIS A 97 12.92 7.19 14.97
CA HIS A 97 11.85 7.80 15.77
C HIS A 97 10.87 8.50 14.84
N ASN A 98 10.33 7.80 13.84
CA ASN A 98 9.59 8.44 12.75
C ASN A 98 8.21 7.82 12.56
N ILE A 99 7.23 8.64 12.22
CA ILE A 99 5.97 8.17 11.66
C ILE A 99 6.09 8.32 10.15
N PHE A 100 6.19 7.20 9.44
CA PHE A 100 6.13 7.14 7.98
C PHE A 100 4.67 7.17 7.55
N ILE A 101 4.30 8.16 6.75
CA ILE A 101 2.93 8.41 6.34
C ILE A 101 2.83 8.28 4.83
N VAL A 102 1.83 7.53 4.37
CA VAL A 102 1.50 7.38 2.96
C VAL A 102 0.07 7.82 2.72
N THR A 103 -0.13 8.70 1.74
CA THR A 103 -1.45 9.07 1.26
C THR A 103 -1.68 8.48 -0.13
N LEU A 104 -2.82 7.82 -0.29
CA LEU A 104 -3.25 7.17 -1.53
C LEU A 104 -4.53 7.82 -2.07
N ASP A 105 -4.71 7.81 -3.38
CA ASP A 105 -5.99 8.14 -4.01
C ASP A 105 -7.00 6.98 -3.89
N ALA A 106 -8.22 7.20 -4.41
CA ALA A 106 -9.26 6.17 -4.34
C ALA A 106 -8.92 4.89 -5.12
N ALA A 107 -8.02 4.96 -6.11
CA ALA A 107 -7.52 3.81 -6.86
C ALA A 107 -6.31 3.13 -6.20
N GLY A 108 -5.83 3.64 -5.06
CA GLY A 108 -4.69 3.12 -4.34
C GLY A 108 -3.33 3.59 -4.88
N GLN A 109 -3.30 4.60 -5.76
CA GLN A 109 -2.05 5.18 -6.24
C GLN A 109 -1.54 6.25 -5.26
N PRO A 110 -0.22 6.44 -5.14
CA PRO A 110 0.32 7.46 -4.23
C PRO A 110 -0.12 8.87 -4.62
N LEU A 111 -0.62 9.62 -3.64
CA LEU A 111 -1.20 10.94 -3.81
C LEU A 111 -0.33 11.99 -3.10
N SER A 112 0.35 12.84 -3.85
CA SER A 112 1.23 13.90 -3.31
C SER A 112 0.48 15.22 -3.09
N ASN A 113 1.16 16.19 -2.47
CA ASN A 113 0.60 17.51 -2.12
C ASN A 113 -0.55 17.45 -1.11
N ILE A 114 -0.53 16.44 -0.25
CA ILE A 114 -1.48 16.33 0.86
C ILE A 114 -0.78 16.76 2.13
N VAL A 115 -1.37 17.70 2.86
CA VAL A 115 -0.91 18.08 4.19
C VAL A 115 -1.44 17.06 5.19
N VAL A 116 -0.52 16.41 5.88
CA VAL A 116 -0.79 15.53 7.02
C VAL A 116 -0.18 16.12 8.28
N GLY A 117 -0.68 15.75 9.44
CA GLY A 117 -0.13 16.22 10.71
C GLY A 117 -0.85 15.62 11.89
N ASP A 118 -0.46 16.03 13.09
CA ASP A 118 -1.15 15.57 14.28
C ASP A 118 -2.50 16.27 14.51
N THR A 119 -3.33 15.65 15.34
CA THR A 119 -4.66 16.15 15.72
C THR A 119 -4.61 17.47 16.50
N TRP A 120 -3.48 17.81 17.12
CA TRP A 120 -3.28 19.02 17.92
C TRP A 120 -2.60 20.17 17.17
N ASN A 121 -2.25 20.00 15.89
CA ASN A 121 -1.56 21.00 15.08
C ASN A 121 -0.17 21.40 15.60
N ASN A 122 0.54 20.51 16.29
CA ASN A 122 1.93 20.73 16.68
C ASN A 122 2.88 20.58 15.48
N THR A 123 2.52 19.76 14.49
CA THR A 123 3.31 19.54 13.29
C THR A 123 2.45 19.27 12.06
N GLU A 124 2.97 19.66 10.90
CA GLU A 124 2.38 19.38 9.60
C GLU A 124 3.47 19.14 8.57
N GLU A 125 3.21 18.22 7.66
CA GLU A 125 4.12 17.87 6.59
C GLU A 125 3.37 17.61 5.29
N VAL A 126 4.04 17.82 4.15
CA VAL A 126 3.47 17.65 2.81
C VAL A 126 4.00 16.39 2.16
N THR A 127 3.09 15.52 1.71
CA THR A 127 3.45 14.29 0.99
C THR A 127 4.06 14.56 -0.38
N GLY A 128 5.07 13.78 -0.76
CA GLY A 128 5.79 13.93 -2.03
C GLY A 128 6.67 15.19 -2.12
N ARG A 129 7.04 15.80 -0.99
CA ARG A 129 8.02 16.91 -0.96
C ARG A 129 9.38 16.47 -1.54
N PRO A 130 10.23 17.40 -2.03
CA PRO A 130 11.54 17.04 -2.59
C PRO A 130 12.35 16.12 -1.67
N GLY A 131 12.82 14.99 -2.21
CA GLY A 131 13.55 13.96 -1.45
C GLY A 131 12.65 12.88 -0.83
N LYS A 132 11.34 12.93 -1.03
CA LYS A 132 10.40 11.87 -0.68
C LYS A 132 9.76 11.24 -1.93
N GLU A 133 9.38 9.98 -1.80
CA GLU A 133 8.60 9.29 -2.82
C GLU A 133 7.21 9.92 -2.95
N PRO A 134 6.56 9.84 -4.13
CA PRO A 134 5.20 10.33 -4.30
C PRO A 134 4.27 9.78 -3.22
N GLY A 135 3.43 10.64 -2.64
CA GLY A 135 2.49 10.28 -1.57
C GLY A 135 3.12 9.93 -0.22
N HIS A 136 4.45 9.99 -0.08
CA HIS A 136 5.13 9.67 1.17
C HIS A 136 5.59 10.94 1.90
N VAL A 137 5.57 10.88 3.23
CA VAL A 137 6.30 11.79 4.11
C VAL A 137 6.62 11.10 5.43
N ASP A 138 7.44 11.73 6.25
CA ASP A 138 7.73 11.29 7.60
C ASP A 138 7.69 12.46 8.58
N ILE A 139 7.23 12.18 9.79
CA ILE A 139 7.18 13.14 10.90
C ILE A 139 8.05 12.58 12.04
N PRO A 140 8.99 13.35 12.59
CA PRO A 140 9.72 12.95 13.79
C PRO A 140 8.78 12.78 14.99
N LEU A 141 8.87 11.63 15.65
CA LEU A 141 8.08 11.24 16.82
C LEU A 141 8.81 11.45 18.15
N TYR A 142 10.14 11.61 18.12
CA TYR A 142 11.05 11.59 19.27
C TYR A 142 10.42 11.98 20.62
N ALA A 143 10.34 11.01 21.54
CA ALA A 143 9.82 11.17 22.90
C ALA A 143 8.37 11.68 22.99
N ASN A 144 7.55 11.40 21.97
CA ASN A 144 6.17 11.85 21.87
C ASN A 144 5.19 10.70 21.59
N THR A 145 3.89 11.03 21.64
CA THR A 145 2.77 10.20 21.22
C THR A 145 1.83 11.04 20.37
N MET A 146 1.50 10.59 19.15
CA MET A 146 0.78 11.40 18.17
C MET A 146 -0.29 10.58 17.45
N GLU A 147 -1.46 11.17 17.26
CA GLU A 147 -2.49 10.67 16.34
C GLU A 147 -2.40 11.49 15.05
N ILE A 148 -2.41 10.83 13.89
CA ILE A 148 -2.22 11.48 12.59
C ILE A 148 -3.55 11.60 11.84
N ILE A 149 -3.72 12.71 11.14
CA ILE A 149 -4.84 12.98 10.21
C ILE A 149 -4.36 13.57 8.90
N VAL A 150 -5.17 13.40 7.85
CA VAL A 150 -5.08 14.22 6.64
C VAL A 150 -5.84 15.54 6.87
N LYS A 151 -5.22 16.68 6.53
CA LYS A 151 -5.74 18.01 6.87
C LYS A 151 -6.30 18.77 5.68
N ARG A 152 -5.49 18.90 4.61
CA ARG A 152 -5.84 19.74 3.45
C ARG A 152 -5.00 19.41 2.24
N ASP A 153 -5.44 19.89 1.10
CA ASP A 153 -4.64 19.97 -0.12
C ASP A 153 -3.61 21.11 0.02
N ALA A 154 -2.34 20.81 -0.22
CA ALA A 154 -1.24 21.75 -0.04
C ALA A 154 -1.20 22.86 -1.11
N VAL A 155 -1.79 22.63 -2.29
CA VAL A 155 -1.77 23.58 -3.41
C VAL A 155 -2.93 24.56 -3.32
N THR A 156 -4.12 24.05 -3.05
CA THR A 156 -5.39 24.81 -3.05
C THR A 156 -5.78 25.28 -1.67
N GLY A 157 -5.26 24.67 -0.60
CA GLY A 157 -5.66 24.93 0.78
C GLY A 157 -7.02 24.33 1.14
N GLN A 158 -7.66 23.58 0.24
CA GLN A 158 -8.97 22.96 0.49
C GLN A 158 -8.87 22.00 1.69
N PRO A 159 -9.66 22.20 2.75
CA PRO A 159 -9.65 21.29 3.90
C PRO A 159 -10.26 19.94 3.52
N TYR A 160 -9.75 18.89 4.16
CA TYR A 160 -10.26 17.53 4.09
C TYR A 160 -10.81 17.08 5.44
N THR A 161 -11.76 16.16 5.37
CA THR A 161 -12.19 15.34 6.51
C THR A 161 -11.40 14.03 6.51
N SER A 162 -10.97 13.56 7.68
CA SER A 162 -10.11 12.38 7.81
C SER A 162 -10.49 11.58 9.05
N GLU A 163 -10.39 10.26 8.96
CA GLU A 163 -10.19 9.43 10.15
C GLU A 163 -8.86 9.80 10.81
N ALA A 164 -8.78 9.65 12.14
CA ALA A 164 -7.54 9.74 12.89
C ALA A 164 -6.92 8.36 13.05
N SER A 165 -5.59 8.27 12.96
CA SER A 165 -4.89 7.06 13.37
C SER A 165 -5.06 6.83 14.88
N PRO A 166 -4.94 5.59 15.37
CA PRO A 166 -4.61 5.37 16.77
C PRO A 166 -3.26 6.03 17.12
N PRO A 167 -2.92 6.16 18.42
CA PRO A 167 -1.70 6.82 18.85
C PRO A 167 -0.43 6.11 18.38
N CYS A 168 0.41 6.80 17.63
CA CYS A 168 1.78 6.40 17.32
C CYS A 168 2.68 6.89 18.46
N ALA A 169 3.30 5.99 19.22
CA ALA A 169 4.05 6.34 20.43
C ALA A 169 5.51 5.90 20.42
N SER A 170 6.35 6.65 21.15
CA SER A 170 7.75 6.28 21.47
C SER A 170 7.90 5.47 22.76
N TYR A 171 6.81 5.17 23.47
CA TYR A 171 6.84 4.57 24.81
C TYR A 171 6.08 3.25 24.80
N ILE A 172 6.72 2.15 25.23
CA ILE A 172 6.03 0.86 25.23
C ILE A 172 4.75 0.87 26.06
N THR A 173 4.68 1.69 27.11
CA THR A 173 3.50 1.83 28.00
C THR A 173 2.22 2.24 27.28
N THR A 174 2.30 2.77 26.06
CA THR A 174 1.14 3.14 25.24
C THR A 174 0.99 2.32 23.96
N ILE A 175 2.03 1.56 23.56
CA ILE A 175 1.98 0.68 22.39
C ILE A 175 1.30 -0.64 22.79
N PRO A 176 0.32 -1.15 22.03
CA PRO A 176 -0.26 -2.46 22.29
C PRO A 176 0.78 -3.60 22.26
N ASP A 177 0.64 -4.60 23.15
CA ASP A 177 1.60 -5.71 23.27
C ASP A 177 1.66 -6.57 21.99
N ASP A 178 0.51 -6.79 21.34
CA ASP A 178 0.41 -7.52 20.08
C ASP A 178 1.20 -6.83 18.95
N GLN A 179 1.18 -5.50 18.87
CA GLN A 179 1.99 -4.72 17.94
C GLN A 179 3.50 -4.88 18.22
N LEU A 180 3.90 -4.85 19.49
CA LEU A 180 5.31 -5.01 19.87
C LEU A 180 5.84 -6.41 19.53
N VAL A 181 5.03 -7.44 19.72
CA VAL A 181 5.36 -8.82 19.37
C VAL A 181 5.39 -9.00 17.85
N GLN A 182 4.36 -8.53 17.15
CA GLN A 182 4.26 -8.63 15.69
C GLN A 182 5.44 -7.93 14.99
N ALA A 183 5.89 -6.79 15.52
CA ALA A 183 7.04 -6.06 15.00
C ALA A 183 8.40 -6.64 15.45
N GLY A 184 8.41 -7.69 16.28
CA GLY A 184 9.62 -8.38 16.72
C GLY A 184 10.42 -7.65 17.80
N TYR A 185 9.81 -6.71 18.54
CA TYR A 185 10.45 -6.09 19.70
C TYR A 185 10.50 -7.03 20.90
N PHE A 186 9.50 -7.89 21.04
CA PHE A 186 9.46 -8.97 22.04
C PHE A 186 9.13 -10.31 21.37
N ALA A 187 9.54 -11.41 22.00
CA ALA A 187 9.28 -12.75 21.48
C ALA A 187 7.82 -13.18 21.68
N ASN A 188 7.12 -12.64 22.68
CA ASN A 188 5.73 -12.95 23.00
C ASN A 188 5.11 -11.90 23.94
N GLU A 189 3.79 -11.97 24.13
CA GLU A 189 3.03 -11.00 24.94
C GLU A 189 3.42 -11.01 26.42
N LEU A 190 3.81 -12.17 26.98
CA LEU A 190 4.23 -12.26 28.38
C LEU A 190 5.52 -11.47 28.61
N GLU A 191 6.48 -11.56 27.69
CA GLU A 191 7.69 -10.73 27.72
C GLU A 191 7.35 -9.24 27.57
N ALA A 192 6.43 -8.88 26.68
CA ALA A 192 6.00 -7.50 26.48
C ALA A 192 5.36 -6.91 27.75
N GLN A 193 4.44 -7.64 28.38
CA GLN A 193 3.78 -7.25 29.63
C GLN A 193 4.78 -7.12 30.77
N TRP A 194 5.65 -8.12 30.95
CA TRP A 194 6.67 -8.06 32.00
C TRP A 194 7.57 -6.84 31.81
N ASN A 195 7.99 -6.55 30.58
CA ASN A 195 8.79 -5.37 30.31
C ASN A 195 8.01 -4.08 30.58
N ARG A 196 6.74 -3.98 30.20
CA ARG A 196 5.90 -2.80 30.49
C ARG A 196 5.76 -2.51 31.99
N GLU A 197 5.61 -3.55 32.80
CA GLU A 197 5.43 -3.43 34.25
C GLU A 197 6.74 -3.06 34.98
N ASN A 198 7.88 -3.49 34.45
CA ASN A 198 9.18 -3.32 35.11
C ASN A 198 10.05 -2.21 34.49
N TYR A 199 9.80 -1.86 33.23
CA TYR A 199 10.53 -0.86 32.46
C TYR A 199 9.55 0.03 31.70
N GLY A 200 9.52 1.32 32.01
CA GLY A 200 8.71 2.28 31.23
C GLY A 200 9.28 2.60 29.85
N TYR A 201 10.50 2.16 29.57
CA TYR A 201 11.29 2.58 28.42
C TYR A 201 12.27 1.49 28.00
N ILE A 202 12.13 1.00 26.77
CA ILE A 202 13.07 0.06 26.16
C ILE A 202 13.53 0.59 24.81
N CYS A 203 14.62 0.02 24.29
CA CYS A 203 15.14 0.33 22.97
C CYS A 203 15.37 1.82 22.72
N GLY A 204 15.66 2.61 23.77
CA GLY A 204 15.86 4.05 23.61
C GLY A 204 14.64 4.79 23.04
N GLY A 205 13.43 4.20 23.14
CA GLY A 205 12.23 4.74 22.50
C GLY A 205 12.26 4.67 20.98
N HIS A 206 13.19 3.92 20.38
CA HIS A 206 13.34 3.74 18.95
C HIS A 206 12.17 2.91 18.39
N PHE A 207 11.04 3.58 18.22
CA PHE A 207 9.83 3.06 17.61
C PHE A 207 9.45 3.96 16.45
N SER A 208 9.23 3.34 15.30
CA SER A 208 8.67 4.01 14.14
C SER A 208 7.36 3.37 13.74
N TRP A 209 6.51 4.15 13.11
CA TRP A 209 5.17 3.74 12.71
C TRP A 209 4.99 3.90 11.22
N GLU A 210 4.14 3.06 10.62
CA GLU A 210 3.63 3.27 9.28
C GLU A 210 2.14 3.53 9.35
N VAL A 211 1.70 4.62 8.72
CA VAL A 211 0.31 5.06 8.68
C VAL A 211 -0.07 5.33 7.23
N VAL A 212 -1.12 4.66 6.76
CA VAL A 212 -1.59 4.79 5.38
C VAL A 212 -3.02 5.29 5.38
N PHE A 213 -3.24 6.41 4.68
CA PHE A 213 -4.55 6.96 4.41
C PHE A 213 -4.92 6.77 2.94
N GLN A 214 -6.18 6.48 2.67
CA GLN A 214 -6.69 6.36 1.31
C GLN A 214 -7.90 7.27 1.12
N ARG A 215 -7.90 8.01 0.00
CA ARG A 215 -9.04 8.82 -0.42
C ARG A 215 -10.26 7.94 -0.71
N THR A 216 -11.44 8.44 -0.40
CA THR A 216 -12.69 7.66 -0.53
C THR A 216 -13.43 7.86 -1.86
N TRP A 217 -12.96 8.79 -2.71
CA TRP A 217 -13.58 9.17 -3.99
C TRP A 217 -12.57 9.60 -5.05
#